data_AF-A0A1H0XF37-F1
#
_entry.id   AF-A0A1H0XF37-F1
#
_cell.length_a   1.000
_cell.length_b   1.000
_cell.length_c   1.000
_cell.angle_alpha   90.00
_cell.angle_beta   90.00
_cell.angle_gamma   90.00
#
_symmetry.space_group_name_H-M   'P 1'
#
loop_
_entity.id
_entity.type
_entity.pdbx_description
1 polymer ?
#
loop_
_entity_poly.entity_id
_entity_poly.type
_entity_poly.pdbx_seq_one_letter_code
_entity_poly.pdbx_strand_id
1 'polypeptide(L)'
;MKVVKIVFFALWVVVLNACNLQTAPPLAAKGTFAYDLQFLKAKDSLVVLKSDDGKGQIIVSPKYQAKVFTSTADGLNGKSFGWIKYETFSAKQLDAHMNAYGGEDRLWLGPEGGRFSLFFKPGTKMEFDNWNTPPAIDNESWDLVSSTGKKASLTKNTSIQNYAGTTLSIKLQRDIEILEPAAIKQMLGIDDLDSTVKSVGFTTLNTITNSGTTAWDKTAGAPCLWSLDMFTPSPKTVIIVPYKEDATGKVATTNYFGEIPKDRIVYNNGTLLFKADGKSRGKLGIPPNRAKNRIGSYDAANNVLTIVLFDLDDKGDYLNQEWKPDTAPFTGDAVNAYNDGQLANGSQMGPFYELESVSPAAFLKPGEKLSHKHSVFHFMGDINALDKIALKTLGFSLHDKTHNI
;
A
#
# COMPACT_ATOMS: atom_id res chain seq x y z
N MET A 1 -21.52 -19.59 96.57
CA MET A 1 -22.07 -18.60 95.61
C MET A 1 -21.04 -17.51 95.35
N LYS A 2 -20.37 -17.55 94.20
CA LYS A 2 -19.72 -16.41 93.53
C LYS A 2 -19.50 -16.81 92.07
N VAL A 3 -20.19 -16.11 91.17
CA VAL A 3 -20.24 -16.38 89.73
C VAL A 3 -19.00 -15.76 89.07
N VAL A 4 -18.25 -16.54 88.30
CA VAL A 4 -17.14 -16.06 87.46
C VAL A 4 -17.61 -16.12 86.01
N LYS A 5 -17.67 -14.96 85.35
CA LYS A 5 -17.92 -14.80 83.92
C LYS A 5 -16.63 -15.08 83.16
N ILE A 6 -16.66 -16.04 82.24
CA ILE A 6 -15.58 -16.28 81.26
C ILE A 6 -16.03 -15.68 79.93
N VAL A 7 -15.23 -14.75 79.41
CA VAL A 7 -15.47 -14.01 78.16
C VAL A 7 -14.82 -14.76 77.00
N PHE A 8 -15.60 -14.95 75.94
CA PHE A 8 -15.18 -15.47 74.64
C PHE A 8 -14.23 -14.52 73.90
N PHE A 9 -13.16 -15.03 73.31
CA PHE A 9 -12.46 -14.39 72.19
C PHE A 9 -12.33 -15.41 71.05
N ALA A 10 -13.11 -15.21 70.00
CA ALA A 10 -13.05 -15.97 68.76
C ALA A 10 -12.03 -15.30 67.83
N LEU A 11 -10.96 -16.01 67.48
CA LEU A 11 -9.92 -15.55 66.56
C LEU A 11 -10.36 -15.89 65.12
N TRP A 12 -10.70 -14.88 64.32
CA TRP A 12 -10.92 -15.04 62.87
C TRP A 12 -9.59 -14.92 62.14
N VAL A 13 -9.14 -16.01 61.52
CA VAL A 13 -8.00 -16.02 60.60
C VAL A 13 -8.51 -15.63 59.21
N VAL A 14 -8.16 -14.43 58.75
CA VAL A 14 -8.41 -13.97 57.38
C VAL A 14 -7.23 -14.42 56.51
N VAL A 15 -7.45 -15.40 55.65
CA VAL A 15 -6.49 -15.81 54.62
C VAL A 15 -6.65 -14.87 53.42
N LEU A 16 -5.73 -13.92 53.27
CA LEU A 16 -5.62 -13.06 52.08
C LEU A 16 -5.02 -13.87 50.92
N ASN A 17 -5.86 -14.35 50.02
CA ASN A 17 -5.43 -14.80 48.69
C ASN A 17 -5.04 -13.56 47.87
N ALA A 18 -3.74 -13.35 47.67
CA ALA A 18 -3.24 -12.37 46.72
C ALA A 18 -3.48 -12.88 45.30
N CYS A 19 -4.56 -12.42 44.66
CA CYS A 19 -4.72 -12.51 43.21
C CYS A 19 -3.60 -11.69 42.56
N ASN A 20 -2.68 -12.35 41.86
CA ASN A 20 -1.80 -11.72 40.89
C ASN A 20 -2.66 -11.14 39.76
N LEU A 21 -3.08 -9.89 39.91
CA LEU A 21 -3.58 -9.07 38.82
C LEU A 21 -2.42 -8.84 37.86
N GLN A 22 -2.32 -9.70 36.85
CA GLN A 22 -1.44 -9.50 35.71
C GLN A 22 -1.94 -8.24 35.00
N THR A 23 -1.32 -7.10 35.31
CA THR A 23 -1.61 -5.81 34.69
C THR A 23 -1.51 -5.98 33.18
N ALA A 24 -2.58 -5.64 32.46
CA ALA A 24 -2.52 -5.59 31.00
C ALA A 24 -1.31 -4.75 30.59
N PRO A 25 -0.49 -5.21 29.62
CA PRO A 25 0.67 -4.45 29.18
C PRO A 25 0.23 -3.04 28.77
N PRO A 26 1.03 -2.01 29.07
CA PRO A 26 0.69 -0.63 28.73
C PRO A 26 0.37 -0.53 27.24
N LEU A 27 -0.68 0.23 26.90
CA LEU A 27 -1.08 0.45 25.51
C LEU A 27 0.13 1.03 24.75
N ALA A 28 0.50 0.42 23.63
CA ALA A 28 1.55 0.96 22.76
C ALA A 28 1.16 2.36 22.27
N ALA A 29 2.14 3.21 21.95
CA ALA A 29 1.85 4.56 21.45
C ALA A 29 1.32 4.51 20.01
N LYS A 30 0.27 5.26 19.71
CA LYS A 30 -0.28 5.37 18.34
C LYS A 30 0.81 5.83 17.37
N GLY A 31 0.87 5.20 16.19
CA GLY A 31 1.92 5.43 15.19
C GLY A 31 3.14 4.51 15.33
N THR A 32 3.15 3.63 16.34
CA THR A 32 4.14 2.54 16.46
C THR A 32 3.60 1.24 15.87
N PHE A 33 4.51 0.37 15.43
CA PHE A 33 4.17 -0.95 14.91
C PHE A 33 3.42 -1.82 15.93
N ALA A 34 3.81 -1.77 17.21
CA ALA A 34 3.13 -2.50 18.29
C ALA A 34 1.66 -2.08 18.45
N TYR A 35 1.37 -0.79 18.32
CA TYR A 35 -0.01 -0.28 18.40
C TYR A 35 -0.86 -0.85 17.27
N ASP A 36 -0.35 -0.82 16.04
CA ASP A 36 -1.06 -1.34 14.88
C ASP A 36 -1.21 -2.85 14.94
N LEU A 37 -0.17 -3.56 15.37
CA LEU A 37 -0.24 -4.99 15.59
C LEU A 37 -1.30 -5.36 16.64
N GLN A 38 -1.34 -4.66 17.78
CA GLN A 38 -2.33 -4.91 18.82
C GLN A 38 -3.76 -4.62 18.33
N PHE A 39 -3.94 -3.50 17.62
CA PHE A 39 -5.22 -3.11 17.06
C PHE A 39 -5.74 -4.14 16.04
N LEU A 40 -4.90 -4.51 15.07
CA LEU A 40 -5.28 -5.41 13.97
C LEU A 40 -5.48 -6.86 14.43
N LYS A 41 -4.74 -7.32 15.46
CA LYS A 41 -4.92 -8.68 16.01
C LYS A 41 -6.32 -8.92 16.56
N ALA A 42 -7.01 -7.88 17.01
CA ALA A 42 -8.40 -7.97 17.45
C ALA A 42 -9.39 -8.11 16.28
N LYS A 43 -8.94 -7.94 15.03
CA LYS A 43 -9.77 -7.86 13.83
C LYS A 43 -9.53 -9.00 12.85
N ASP A 44 -8.33 -9.58 12.85
CA ASP A 44 -7.92 -10.66 11.95
C ASP A 44 -6.87 -11.61 12.59
N SER A 45 -6.76 -12.81 12.03
CA SER A 45 -5.64 -13.74 12.23
C SER A 45 -4.45 -13.33 11.36
N LEU A 46 -3.67 -12.37 11.86
CA LEU A 46 -2.54 -11.78 11.13
C LEU A 46 -1.36 -12.75 10.96
N VAL A 47 -0.63 -12.57 9.87
CA VAL A 47 0.71 -13.14 9.68
C VAL A 47 1.74 -12.02 9.89
N VAL A 48 2.72 -12.22 10.78
CA VAL A 48 3.81 -11.27 11.01
C VAL A 48 5.10 -11.86 10.48
N LEU A 49 5.69 -11.21 9.49
CA LEU A 49 6.98 -11.60 8.90
C LEU A 49 8.08 -10.70 9.48
N LYS A 50 9.26 -11.24 9.74
CA LYS A 50 10.35 -10.52 10.45
C LYS A 50 11.71 -10.78 9.83
N SER A 51 12.59 -9.79 9.76
CA SER A 51 14.02 -9.97 9.47
C SER A 51 14.71 -10.76 10.60
N ASP A 52 15.90 -11.29 10.35
CA ASP A 52 16.58 -12.18 11.31
C ASP A 52 16.96 -11.46 12.61
N ASP A 53 17.31 -10.18 12.51
CA ASP A 53 17.57 -9.31 13.66
C ASP A 53 16.29 -8.85 14.40
N GLY A 54 15.11 -9.17 13.86
CA GLY A 54 13.80 -8.78 14.39
C GLY A 54 13.49 -7.28 14.30
N LYS A 55 14.33 -6.48 13.63
CA LYS A 55 14.13 -5.04 13.46
C LYS A 55 13.14 -4.74 12.34
N GLY A 56 13.36 -5.32 11.17
CA GLY A 56 12.40 -5.34 10.07
C GLY A 56 11.22 -6.22 10.43
N GLN A 57 10.00 -5.69 10.43
CA GLN A 57 8.78 -6.50 10.57
C GLN A 57 7.67 -5.98 9.66
N ILE A 58 6.82 -6.87 9.15
CA ILE A 58 5.62 -6.51 8.38
C ILE A 58 4.38 -7.25 8.88
N ILE A 59 3.22 -6.62 8.77
CA ILE A 59 1.91 -7.18 9.13
C ILE A 59 1.13 -7.51 7.87
N VAL A 60 0.85 -8.79 7.65
CA VAL A 60 0.03 -9.29 6.56
C VAL A 60 -1.33 -9.71 7.10
N SER A 61 -2.39 -9.36 6.38
CA SER A 61 -3.77 -9.71 6.75
C SER A 61 -4.48 -10.53 5.65
N PRO A 62 -4.73 -11.83 5.88
CA PRO A 62 -5.58 -12.62 5.01
C PRO A 62 -7.01 -12.06 4.89
N LYS A 63 -7.60 -11.58 6.00
CA LYS A 63 -9.00 -11.12 6.00
C LYS A 63 -9.23 -9.86 5.19
N TYR A 64 -8.27 -8.94 5.23
CA TYR A 64 -8.36 -7.66 4.56
C TYR A 64 -7.51 -7.71 3.29
N GLN A 65 -7.97 -8.45 2.27
CA GLN A 65 -7.40 -8.43 0.91
C GLN A 65 -5.95 -8.94 0.78
N ALA A 66 -5.47 -9.81 1.68
CA ALA A 66 -4.07 -10.25 1.66
C ALA A 66 -3.06 -9.08 1.67
N LYS A 67 -3.44 -7.91 2.22
CA LYS A 67 -2.60 -6.71 2.15
C LYS A 67 -1.47 -6.74 3.17
N VAL A 68 -0.40 -6.01 2.87
CA VAL A 68 0.56 -5.60 3.88
C VAL A 68 -0.02 -4.35 4.53
N PHE A 69 -0.41 -4.42 5.79
CA PHE A 69 -0.99 -3.27 6.48
C PHE A 69 0.06 -2.22 6.79
N THR A 70 1.19 -2.67 7.33
CA THR A 70 2.31 -1.80 7.68
C THR A 70 3.59 -2.60 7.89
N SER A 71 4.72 -1.93 7.76
CA SER A 71 6.06 -2.36 8.09
C SER A 71 6.72 -1.48 9.16
N THR A 72 7.84 -1.94 9.69
CA THR A 72 8.70 -1.16 10.58
C THR A 72 10.16 -1.57 10.45
N ALA A 73 11.06 -0.62 10.69
CA ALA A 73 12.52 -0.80 10.64
C ALA A 73 13.18 -0.89 12.02
N ASP A 74 12.41 -0.83 13.13
CA ASP A 74 12.98 -0.83 14.49
C ASP A 74 12.18 -1.69 15.49
N GLY A 75 11.59 -2.77 15.00
CA GLY A 75 10.80 -3.70 15.78
C GLY A 75 9.53 -3.06 16.36
N LEU A 76 9.02 -3.64 17.45
CA LEU A 76 7.69 -3.33 17.99
C LEU A 76 7.50 -1.84 18.34
N ASN A 77 8.53 -1.16 18.84
CA ASN A 77 8.43 0.25 19.21
C ASN A 77 8.79 1.20 18.05
N GLY A 78 9.17 0.64 16.89
CA GLY A 78 9.48 1.41 15.70
C GLY A 78 8.25 2.09 15.10
N LYS A 79 8.52 3.08 14.25
CA LYS A 79 7.49 3.76 13.45
C LYS A 79 6.76 2.74 12.57
N SER A 80 5.45 2.91 12.46
CA SER A 80 4.60 2.26 11.48
C SER A 80 4.57 3.10 10.20
N PHE A 81 4.87 2.50 9.05
CA PHE A 81 4.99 3.23 7.78
C PHE A 81 3.67 3.30 7.00
N GLY A 82 2.94 2.18 6.97
CA GLY A 82 1.63 2.09 6.33
C GLY A 82 0.57 2.98 6.97
N TRP A 83 -0.33 3.51 6.16
CA TRP A 83 -1.50 4.23 6.63
C TRP A 83 -2.65 3.26 6.92
N ILE A 84 -3.28 3.41 8.10
CA ILE A 84 -4.42 2.61 8.55
C ILE A 84 -5.56 3.55 8.94
N LYS A 85 -6.75 3.28 8.39
CA LYS A 85 -7.97 4.02 8.74
C LYS A 85 -8.75 3.32 9.84
N TYR A 86 -8.35 3.55 11.09
CA TYR A 86 -8.88 2.83 12.26
C TYR A 86 -10.42 2.89 12.38
N GLU A 87 -11.02 4.02 12.01
CA GLU A 87 -12.47 4.23 12.08
C GLU A 87 -13.24 3.28 11.16
N THR A 88 -12.69 2.89 10.01
CA THR A 88 -13.34 1.97 9.07
C THR A 88 -13.60 0.59 9.71
N PHE A 89 -12.72 0.14 10.61
CA PHE A 89 -12.86 -1.15 11.31
C PHE A 89 -13.97 -1.17 12.38
N SER A 90 -14.58 -0.01 12.65
CA SER A 90 -15.69 0.14 13.60
C SER A 90 -17.02 0.38 12.89
N ALA A 91 -17.02 0.44 11.55
CA ALA A 91 -18.24 0.57 10.77
C ALA A 91 -19.16 -0.63 11.01
N LYS A 92 -20.44 -0.36 11.26
CA LYS A 92 -21.45 -1.40 11.48
C LYS A 92 -21.85 -2.11 10.19
N GLN A 93 -21.67 -1.44 9.06
CA GLN A 93 -21.98 -1.91 7.72
C GLN A 93 -20.83 -1.52 6.80
N LEU A 94 -20.63 -2.32 5.77
CA LEU A 94 -19.66 -2.02 4.72
C LEU A 94 -20.13 -0.80 3.94
N ASP A 95 -19.18 0.03 3.53
CA ASP A 95 -19.41 1.09 2.56
C ASP A 95 -19.68 0.46 1.18
N ALA A 96 -20.67 0.97 0.46
CA ALA A 96 -21.05 0.44 -0.84
C ALA A 96 -20.00 0.74 -1.93
N HIS A 97 -19.27 1.84 -1.81
CA HIS A 97 -18.28 2.28 -2.80
C HIS A 97 -16.92 1.65 -2.54
N MET A 98 -16.38 1.81 -1.32
CA MET A 98 -15.08 1.25 -0.94
C MET A 98 -14.90 1.23 0.58
N ASN A 99 -14.38 0.12 1.09
CA ASN A 99 -14.03 -0.05 2.49
C ASN A 99 -12.54 0.28 2.69
N ALA A 100 -12.24 1.58 2.76
CA ALA A 100 -10.88 2.11 2.89
C ALA A 100 -10.23 1.76 4.24
N TYR A 101 -9.78 0.52 4.45
CA TYR A 101 -9.06 0.08 5.66
C TYR A 101 -7.62 0.62 5.74
N GLY A 102 -7.09 1.14 4.63
CA GLY A 102 -5.68 1.46 4.45
C GLY A 102 -4.86 0.26 3.96
N GLY A 103 -3.55 0.35 4.15
CA GLY A 103 -2.56 -0.68 3.84
C GLY A 103 -1.34 -0.15 3.08
N GLU A 104 -0.16 -0.43 3.62
CA GLU A 104 1.13 -0.07 3.03
C GLU A 104 1.36 -0.63 1.63
N ASP A 105 0.84 -1.82 1.31
CA ASP A 105 0.79 -2.35 -0.06
C ASP A 105 -0.47 -3.21 -0.21
N ARG A 106 -1.33 -2.82 -1.15
CA ARG A 106 -2.61 -3.47 -1.50
C ARG A 106 -2.72 -3.70 -3.01
N LEU A 107 -3.40 -4.78 -3.38
CA LEU A 107 -3.59 -5.18 -4.78
C LEU A 107 -4.96 -4.78 -5.31
N TRP A 108 -4.99 -3.87 -6.27
CA TRP A 108 -6.15 -3.64 -7.13
C TRP A 108 -6.02 -4.32 -8.48
N LEU A 109 -7.13 -4.34 -9.20
CA LEU A 109 -7.21 -4.70 -10.60
C LEU A 109 -7.69 -3.49 -11.38
N GLY A 110 -7.13 -3.28 -12.57
CA GLY A 110 -7.62 -2.27 -13.51
C GLY A 110 -8.37 -2.89 -14.70
N PRO A 111 -9.06 -2.06 -15.49
CA PRO A 111 -9.13 -0.61 -15.33
C PRO A 111 -10.25 -0.18 -14.37
N GLU A 112 -10.05 0.97 -13.73
CA GLU A 112 -11.04 1.65 -12.91
C GLU A 112 -12.16 2.25 -13.78
N GLY A 113 -11.78 2.91 -14.87
CA GLY A 113 -12.70 3.49 -15.85
C GLY A 113 -12.59 2.85 -17.23
N GLY A 114 -13.02 3.56 -18.26
CA GLY A 114 -12.95 3.08 -19.63
C GLY A 114 -13.94 1.97 -20.00
N ARG A 115 -13.99 1.65 -21.30
CA ARG A 115 -14.87 0.62 -21.88
C ARG A 115 -14.82 -0.75 -21.18
N PHE A 116 -13.68 -1.09 -20.58
CA PHE A 116 -13.46 -2.37 -19.90
C PHE A 116 -13.37 -2.25 -18.38
N SER A 117 -13.89 -1.17 -17.79
CA SER A 117 -13.88 -0.94 -16.34
C SER A 117 -14.35 -2.15 -15.55
N LEU A 118 -13.73 -2.40 -14.40
CA LEU A 118 -14.15 -3.40 -13.40
C LEU A 118 -15.03 -2.82 -12.28
N PHE A 119 -15.26 -1.50 -12.27
CA PHE A 119 -15.82 -0.76 -11.13
C PHE A 119 -17.20 -0.17 -11.43
N PHE A 120 -17.69 -0.30 -12.66
CA PHE A 120 -18.99 0.18 -13.10
C PHE A 120 -19.81 -0.95 -13.70
N LYS A 121 -21.11 -0.94 -13.43
CA LYS A 121 -22.05 -1.87 -14.07
C LYS A 121 -22.27 -1.47 -15.54
N PRO A 122 -22.50 -2.42 -16.46
CA PRO A 122 -22.78 -2.08 -17.85
C PRO A 122 -23.93 -1.07 -18.00
N GLY A 123 -23.69 -0.01 -18.77
CA GLY A 123 -24.68 1.03 -19.08
C GLY A 123 -24.89 2.11 -18.01
N THR A 124 -24.22 2.04 -16.86
CA THR A 124 -24.28 3.13 -15.86
C THR A 124 -23.35 4.29 -16.22
N LYS A 125 -23.69 5.50 -15.80
CA LYS A 125 -22.77 6.65 -15.92
C LYS A 125 -21.54 6.42 -15.05
N MET A 126 -20.36 6.76 -15.57
CA MET A 126 -19.11 6.72 -14.80
C MET A 126 -19.01 7.96 -13.91
N GLU A 127 -19.75 7.93 -12.81
CA GLU A 127 -19.81 8.95 -11.76
C GLU A 127 -19.76 8.27 -10.39
N PHE A 128 -19.45 9.03 -9.33
CA PHE A 128 -19.14 8.45 -8.02
C PHE A 128 -20.26 7.55 -7.48
N ASP A 129 -21.52 7.96 -7.68
CA ASP A 129 -22.70 7.23 -7.24
C ASP A 129 -22.81 5.81 -7.84
N ASN A 130 -22.20 5.55 -9.00
CA ASN A 130 -22.20 4.24 -9.66
C ASN A 130 -20.86 3.50 -9.55
N TRP A 131 -19.86 4.09 -8.90
CA TRP A 131 -18.53 3.50 -8.76
C TRP A 131 -18.50 2.56 -7.56
N ASN A 132 -18.06 1.32 -7.75
CA ASN A 132 -17.92 0.35 -6.67
C ASN A 132 -16.63 -0.46 -6.83
N THR A 133 -15.86 -0.59 -5.75
CA THR A 133 -14.67 -1.46 -5.75
C THR A 133 -15.11 -2.92 -5.70
N PRO A 134 -14.61 -3.81 -6.60
CA PRO A 134 -14.94 -5.23 -6.54
C PRO A 134 -14.58 -5.84 -5.16
N PRO A 135 -15.51 -6.56 -4.51
CA PRO A 135 -15.30 -7.04 -3.13
C PRO A 135 -14.02 -7.85 -2.90
N ALA A 136 -13.60 -8.63 -3.91
CA ALA A 136 -12.37 -9.44 -3.88
C ALA A 136 -11.08 -8.61 -3.72
N ILE A 137 -11.11 -7.33 -4.09
CA ILE A 137 -10.02 -6.36 -3.95
C ILE A 137 -10.40 -5.17 -3.04
N ASP A 138 -11.29 -5.41 -2.07
CA ASP A 138 -11.75 -4.39 -1.12
C ASP A 138 -11.89 -4.95 0.30
N ASN A 139 -12.89 -5.81 0.50
CA ASN A 139 -13.36 -6.20 1.83
C ASN A 139 -13.43 -7.73 2.06
N GLU A 140 -13.30 -8.53 1.01
CA GLU A 140 -13.34 -9.99 1.17
C GLU A 140 -12.01 -10.55 1.65
N SER A 141 -12.11 -11.64 2.43
CA SER A 141 -10.96 -12.43 2.86
C SER A 141 -10.38 -13.25 1.72
N TRP A 142 -9.06 -13.46 1.83
CA TRP A 142 -8.26 -14.34 1.00
C TRP A 142 -7.83 -15.56 1.80
N ASP A 143 -7.60 -16.66 1.09
CA ASP A 143 -7.18 -17.91 1.70
C ASP A 143 -5.66 -17.88 1.91
N LEU A 144 -5.22 -18.07 3.16
CA LEU A 144 -3.81 -18.28 3.48
C LEU A 144 -3.41 -19.70 3.06
N VAL A 145 -2.56 -19.81 2.04
CA VAL A 145 -2.08 -21.10 1.52
C VAL A 145 -0.92 -21.63 2.35
N SER A 146 0.03 -20.77 2.68
CA SER A 146 1.19 -21.11 3.52
C SER A 146 1.78 -19.85 4.16
N SER A 147 2.48 -20.04 5.27
CA SER A 147 3.29 -18.98 5.87
C SER A 147 4.50 -19.55 6.61
N THR A 148 5.52 -18.72 6.73
CA THR A 148 6.72 -18.93 7.55
C THR A 148 6.99 -17.64 8.33
N GLY A 149 8.10 -17.56 9.07
CA GLY A 149 8.55 -16.31 9.68
C GLY A 149 8.96 -15.22 8.67
N LYS A 150 9.13 -15.56 7.38
CA LYS A 150 9.65 -14.66 6.33
C LYS A 150 8.72 -14.45 5.16
N LYS A 151 7.83 -15.42 4.89
CA LYS A 151 6.98 -15.44 3.70
C LYS A 151 5.54 -15.78 4.03
N ALA A 152 4.60 -15.27 3.24
CA ALA A 152 3.21 -15.65 3.25
C ALA A 152 2.69 -15.77 1.81
N SER A 153 1.96 -16.83 1.52
CA SER A 153 1.31 -17.06 0.22
C SER A 153 -0.20 -17.09 0.40
N LEU A 154 -0.91 -16.23 -0.34
CA LEU A 154 -2.36 -16.11 -0.27
C LEU A 154 -3.00 -16.25 -1.65
N THR A 155 -4.24 -16.72 -1.70
CA THR A 155 -4.97 -16.87 -2.96
C THR A 155 -6.42 -16.44 -2.83
N LYS A 156 -7.01 -16.05 -3.96
CA LYS A 156 -8.42 -15.70 -4.10
C LYS A 156 -8.92 -16.13 -5.48
N ASN A 157 -10.03 -16.84 -5.52
CA ASN A 157 -10.79 -17.03 -6.75
C ASN A 157 -11.96 -16.03 -6.75
N THR A 158 -12.22 -15.40 -7.89
CA THR A 158 -13.30 -14.43 -8.04
C THR A 158 -13.83 -14.40 -9.47
N SER A 159 -14.97 -13.76 -9.67
CA SER A 159 -15.57 -13.50 -10.98
C SER A 159 -16.03 -12.05 -11.02
N ILE A 160 -15.50 -11.28 -11.98
CA ILE A 160 -15.80 -9.85 -12.11
C ILE A 160 -16.31 -9.59 -13.52
N GLN A 161 -17.47 -8.95 -13.65
CA GLN A 161 -17.98 -8.49 -14.94
C GLN A 161 -17.42 -7.11 -15.25
N ASN A 162 -16.86 -6.94 -16.44
CA ASN A 162 -16.43 -5.62 -16.89
C ASN A 162 -17.59 -4.83 -17.50
N TYR A 163 -17.38 -3.53 -17.71
CA TYR A 163 -18.40 -2.62 -18.24
C TYR A 163 -18.90 -2.99 -19.64
N ALA A 164 -18.09 -3.71 -20.43
CA ALA A 164 -18.48 -4.24 -21.74
C ALA A 164 -19.34 -5.52 -21.66
N GLY A 165 -19.58 -6.05 -20.46
CA GLY A 165 -20.41 -7.23 -20.20
C GLY A 165 -19.65 -8.56 -20.13
N THR A 166 -18.34 -8.57 -20.34
CA THR A 166 -17.51 -9.77 -20.24
C THR A 166 -17.33 -10.17 -18.78
N THR A 167 -17.62 -11.43 -18.46
CA THR A 167 -17.34 -12.00 -17.13
C THR A 167 -15.94 -12.61 -17.11
N LEU A 168 -15.07 -12.08 -16.25
CA LEU A 168 -13.69 -12.52 -16.06
C LEU A 168 -13.63 -13.47 -14.86
N SER A 169 -13.38 -14.76 -15.11
CA SER A 169 -13.11 -15.74 -14.05
C SER A 169 -11.62 -15.71 -13.70
N ILE A 170 -11.31 -15.26 -12.49
CA ILE A 170 -9.96 -14.86 -12.09
C ILE A 170 -9.52 -15.70 -10.90
N LYS A 171 -8.30 -16.26 -10.99
CA LYS A 171 -7.54 -16.67 -9.81
C LYS A 171 -6.40 -15.68 -9.55
N LEU A 172 -6.40 -15.12 -8.35
CA LEU A 172 -5.33 -14.28 -7.83
C LEU A 172 -4.45 -15.09 -6.87
N GLN A 173 -3.15 -14.82 -6.92
CA GLN A 173 -2.17 -15.29 -5.97
C GLN A 173 -1.28 -14.11 -5.57
N ARG A 174 -0.98 -14.01 -4.28
CA ARG A 174 -0.11 -12.96 -3.73
C ARG A 174 0.90 -13.62 -2.79
N ASP A 175 2.16 -13.57 -3.19
CA ASP A 175 3.29 -14.06 -2.42
C ASP A 175 4.03 -12.87 -1.82
N ILE A 176 4.18 -12.85 -0.50
CA ILE A 176 4.73 -11.73 0.27
C ILE A 176 5.96 -12.22 1.00
N GLU A 177 7.07 -11.49 0.89
CA GLU A 177 8.34 -11.83 1.50
C GLU A 177 9.01 -10.60 2.11
N ILE A 178 9.40 -10.69 3.39
CA ILE A 178 10.29 -9.71 4.01
C ILE A 178 11.74 -9.95 3.57
N LEU A 179 12.49 -8.88 3.35
CA LEU A 179 13.85 -8.92 2.83
C LEU A 179 14.88 -8.72 3.94
N GLU A 180 15.96 -9.49 3.86
CA GLU A 180 17.14 -9.24 4.70
C GLU A 180 17.95 -8.04 4.17
N PRO A 181 18.73 -7.35 5.02
CA PRO A 181 19.53 -6.19 4.61
C PRO A 181 20.42 -6.45 3.39
N ALA A 182 21.02 -7.65 3.28
CA ALA A 182 21.83 -8.01 2.12
C ALA A 182 21.03 -8.04 0.81
N ALA A 183 19.79 -8.56 0.85
CA ALA A 183 18.90 -8.58 -0.31
C ALA A 183 18.43 -7.17 -0.69
N ILE A 184 18.13 -6.32 0.31
CA ILE A 184 17.81 -4.91 0.10
C ILE A 184 18.95 -4.20 -0.66
N LYS A 185 20.19 -4.38 -0.19
CA LYS A 185 21.38 -3.79 -0.83
C LYS A 185 21.53 -4.24 -2.27
N GLN A 186 21.44 -5.55 -2.51
CA GLN A 186 21.53 -6.14 -3.84
C GLN A 186 20.46 -5.62 -4.79
N MET A 187 19.19 -5.57 -4.36
CA MET A 187 18.07 -5.12 -5.20
C MET A 187 18.16 -3.64 -5.58
N LEU A 188 18.61 -2.80 -4.65
CA LEU A 188 18.76 -1.36 -4.89
C LEU A 188 20.09 -1.01 -5.56
N GLY A 189 21.02 -1.97 -5.66
CA GLY A 189 22.36 -1.75 -6.18
C GLY A 189 23.17 -0.77 -5.33
N ILE A 190 22.94 -0.74 -4.01
CA ILE A 190 23.73 0.07 -3.07
C ILE A 190 24.87 -0.78 -2.48
N ASP A 191 26.08 -0.22 -2.44
CA ASP A 191 27.28 -0.97 -2.05
C ASP A 191 27.30 -1.25 -0.54
N ASP A 192 26.93 -0.24 0.25
CA ASP A 192 26.84 -0.35 1.69
C ASP A 192 25.62 0.38 2.24
N LEU A 193 25.14 -0.11 3.39
CA LEU A 193 24.11 0.54 4.17
C LEU A 193 24.76 0.96 5.48
N ASP A 194 24.88 2.28 5.68
CA ASP A 194 25.44 2.84 6.90
C ASP A 194 24.78 2.20 8.13
N SER A 195 25.58 1.70 9.07
CA SER A 195 25.08 0.99 10.26
C SER A 195 24.13 1.81 11.13
N THR A 196 24.11 3.14 10.96
CA THR A 196 23.18 4.05 11.64
C THR A 196 21.82 4.14 10.95
N VAL A 197 21.70 3.67 9.71
CA VAL A 197 20.45 3.64 8.94
C VAL A 197 19.66 2.39 9.28
N LYS A 198 18.49 2.59 9.87
CA LYS A 198 17.50 1.52 10.07
C LYS A 198 16.79 1.28 8.75
N SER A 199 16.56 0.01 8.41
CA SER A 199 15.85 -0.34 7.18
C SER A 199 14.86 -1.47 7.37
N VAL A 200 13.84 -1.47 6.51
CA VAL A 200 12.97 -2.61 6.27
C VAL A 200 12.65 -2.63 4.78
N GLY A 201 12.50 -3.83 4.23
CA GLY A 201 12.02 -3.99 2.87
C GLY A 201 11.22 -5.27 2.73
N PHE A 202 10.26 -5.27 1.81
CA PHE A 202 9.50 -6.45 1.46
C PHE A 202 9.17 -6.45 -0.03
N THR A 203 8.82 -7.62 -0.54
CA THR A 203 8.35 -7.81 -1.91
C THR A 203 6.99 -8.47 -1.90
N THR A 204 6.10 -8.02 -2.78
CA THR A 204 4.90 -8.75 -3.18
C THR A 204 4.99 -9.16 -4.64
N LEU A 205 4.76 -10.44 -4.90
CA LEU A 205 4.57 -10.98 -6.24
C LEU A 205 3.09 -11.26 -6.41
N ASN A 206 2.46 -10.51 -7.29
CA ASN A 206 1.04 -10.64 -7.60
C ASN A 206 0.90 -11.40 -8.91
N THR A 207 0.13 -12.47 -8.92
CA THR A 207 -0.13 -13.27 -10.11
C THR A 207 -1.63 -13.33 -10.37
N ILE A 208 -2.01 -13.01 -11.61
CA ILE A 208 -3.36 -13.20 -12.13
C ILE A 208 -3.35 -14.36 -13.12
N THR A 209 -4.32 -15.26 -12.97
CA THR A 209 -4.55 -16.39 -13.88
C THR A 209 -5.95 -16.28 -14.46
N ASN A 210 -6.08 -16.49 -15.76
CA ASN A 210 -7.40 -16.70 -16.37
C ASN A 210 -7.88 -18.11 -16.02
N SER A 211 -8.77 -18.21 -15.04
CA SER A 211 -9.35 -19.47 -14.59
C SER A 211 -10.67 -19.81 -15.28
N GLY A 212 -11.04 -19.05 -16.33
CA GLY A 212 -12.23 -19.28 -17.14
C GLY A 212 -11.97 -20.14 -18.37
N THR A 213 -12.91 -20.09 -19.32
CA THR A 213 -12.87 -20.88 -20.56
C THR A 213 -12.68 -20.04 -21.83
N THR A 214 -12.66 -18.71 -21.69
CA THR A 214 -12.54 -17.77 -22.82
C THR A 214 -11.31 -16.90 -22.63
N ALA A 215 -10.62 -16.57 -23.72
CA ALA A 215 -9.46 -15.68 -23.68
C ALA A 215 -9.86 -14.25 -23.31
N TRP A 216 -8.95 -13.56 -22.62
CA TRP A 216 -9.00 -12.11 -22.40
C TRP A 216 -8.17 -11.45 -23.50
N ASP A 217 -8.78 -10.56 -24.26
CA ASP A 217 -8.17 -9.93 -25.43
C ASP A 217 -8.63 -8.46 -25.57
N LYS A 218 -8.19 -7.80 -26.66
CA LYS A 218 -8.54 -6.39 -26.92
C LYS A 218 -10.02 -6.16 -27.22
N THR A 219 -10.80 -7.20 -27.49
CA THR A 219 -12.22 -7.14 -27.82
C THR A 219 -13.08 -7.40 -26.59
N ALA A 220 -12.81 -8.48 -25.85
CA ALA A 220 -13.54 -8.84 -24.64
C ALA A 220 -13.11 -7.98 -23.42
N GLY A 221 -11.91 -7.40 -23.48
CA GLY A 221 -11.27 -6.71 -22.37
C GLY A 221 -10.40 -7.64 -21.55
N ALA A 222 -9.36 -7.08 -20.94
CA ALA A 222 -8.46 -7.78 -20.04
C ALA A 222 -8.22 -6.92 -18.80
N PRO A 223 -8.09 -7.53 -17.60
CA PRO A 223 -7.69 -6.80 -16.41
C PRO A 223 -6.19 -6.51 -16.41
N CYS A 224 -5.72 -5.61 -15.55
CA CYS A 224 -4.31 -5.51 -15.16
C CYS A 224 -4.14 -5.66 -13.65
N LEU A 225 -2.93 -5.93 -13.18
CA LEU A 225 -2.55 -5.86 -11.77
C LEU A 225 -2.13 -4.43 -11.44
N TRP A 226 -2.55 -3.93 -10.28
CA TRP A 226 -2.22 -2.57 -9.82
C TRP A 226 -1.86 -2.62 -8.35
N SER A 227 -0.61 -2.34 -8.01
CA SER A 227 -0.16 -2.23 -6.61
C SER A 227 -0.25 -0.77 -6.19
N LEU A 228 -0.92 -0.52 -5.07
CA LEU A 228 -1.09 0.82 -4.50
C LEU A 228 -0.57 0.80 -3.08
N ASP A 229 0.41 1.65 -2.81
CA ASP A 229 0.98 1.76 -1.47
C ASP A 229 0.37 2.93 -0.73
N MET A 230 -0.21 2.73 0.46
CA MET A 230 -0.75 3.86 1.24
C MET A 230 0.17 4.19 2.40
N PHE A 231 0.78 5.37 2.36
CA PHE A 231 1.70 5.86 3.39
C PHE A 231 1.11 7.05 4.15
N THR A 232 1.52 7.19 5.41
CA THR A 232 1.13 8.36 6.22
C THR A 232 1.98 9.58 5.84
N PRO A 233 1.39 10.71 5.41
CA PRO A 233 2.13 11.90 5.01
C PRO A 233 2.63 12.69 6.22
N SER A 234 3.58 13.57 5.94
CA SER A 234 3.99 14.67 6.82
C SER A 234 3.93 16.01 6.07
N PRO A 235 3.96 17.16 6.77
CA PRO A 235 4.02 18.48 6.12
C PRO A 235 5.20 18.68 5.17
N LYS A 236 6.22 17.81 5.22
CA LYS A 236 7.43 17.87 4.39
C LYS A 236 7.63 16.63 3.52
N THR A 237 6.56 15.89 3.23
CA THR A 237 6.65 14.72 2.35
C THR A 237 6.61 15.15 0.88
N VAL A 238 7.60 14.70 0.12
CA VAL A 238 7.67 14.89 -1.33
C VAL A 238 7.86 13.54 -2.01
N ILE A 239 7.03 13.26 -3.00
CA ILE A 239 7.17 12.11 -3.90
C ILE A 239 8.17 12.49 -4.99
N ILE A 240 9.08 11.56 -5.29
CA ILE A 240 10.17 11.69 -6.24
C ILE A 240 9.92 10.66 -7.34
N VAL A 241 9.66 11.14 -8.56
CA VAL A 241 9.26 10.31 -9.71
C VAL A 241 10.29 10.45 -10.84
N PRO A 242 11.28 9.55 -10.91
CA PRO A 242 12.24 9.53 -12.01
C PRO A 242 11.56 9.15 -13.34
N TYR A 243 11.91 9.84 -14.43
CA TYR A 243 11.39 9.56 -15.77
C TYR A 243 12.49 9.60 -16.85
N LYS A 244 12.19 9.05 -18.03
CA LYS A 244 13.03 9.07 -19.24
C LYS A 244 12.79 10.36 -20.01
N GLU A 245 13.83 11.18 -20.18
CA GLU A 245 13.73 12.48 -20.85
C GLU A 245 13.70 12.38 -22.38
N ASP A 246 14.38 11.37 -22.92
CA ASP A 246 14.62 11.14 -24.34
C ASP A 246 13.45 10.48 -25.08
N ALA A 247 12.46 9.94 -24.36
CA ALA A 247 11.23 9.45 -24.97
C ALA A 247 10.39 10.58 -25.60
N THR A 248 9.37 10.24 -26.38
CA THR A 248 8.43 11.21 -26.98
C THR A 248 7.14 11.32 -26.16
N GLY A 249 6.33 12.35 -26.45
CA GLY A 249 5.02 12.55 -25.81
C GLY A 249 5.08 13.25 -24.45
N LYS A 250 3.92 13.40 -23.80
CA LYS A 250 3.79 14.05 -22.48
C LYS A 250 4.56 13.25 -21.43
N VAL A 251 5.24 13.95 -20.50
CA VAL A 251 5.96 13.28 -19.39
C VAL A 251 5.01 12.67 -18.38
N ALA A 252 3.94 13.40 -18.01
CA ALA A 252 2.99 12.95 -17.01
C ALA A 252 1.57 13.47 -17.27
N THR A 253 0.56 12.66 -17.01
CA THR A 253 -0.82 13.11 -16.79
C THR A 253 -0.92 13.69 -15.38
N THR A 254 -1.48 14.89 -15.21
CA THR A 254 -1.42 15.66 -13.94
C THR A 254 -2.77 16.28 -13.55
N ASN A 255 -3.84 15.89 -14.25
CA ASN A 255 -5.15 16.52 -14.16
C ASN A 255 -6.30 15.54 -13.88
N TYR A 256 -6.00 14.35 -13.35
CA TYR A 256 -6.99 13.32 -13.03
C TYR A 256 -8.14 13.83 -12.13
N PHE A 257 -7.85 14.74 -11.20
CA PHE A 257 -8.83 15.35 -10.28
C PHE A 257 -8.83 16.88 -10.39
N GLY A 258 -8.51 17.41 -11.57
CA GLY A 258 -8.07 18.79 -11.76
C GLY A 258 -6.55 18.89 -11.77
N GLU A 259 -6.02 19.93 -12.42
CA GLU A 259 -4.57 20.13 -12.58
C GLU A 259 -3.89 20.31 -11.22
N ILE A 260 -2.80 19.58 -10.98
CA ILE A 260 -1.97 19.77 -9.78
C ILE A 260 -1.41 21.20 -9.76
N PRO A 261 -1.59 21.96 -8.66
CA PRO A 261 -1.06 23.33 -8.55
C PRO A 261 0.45 23.40 -8.79
N LYS A 262 0.91 24.46 -9.48
CA LYS A 262 2.31 24.64 -9.88
C LYS A 262 3.29 24.75 -8.71
N ASP A 263 2.82 25.17 -7.55
CA ASP A 263 3.58 25.22 -6.31
C ASP A 263 3.70 23.85 -5.61
N ARG A 264 3.08 22.81 -6.16
CA ARG A 264 3.08 21.44 -5.61
C ARG A 264 3.73 20.42 -6.53
N ILE A 265 4.15 20.81 -7.72
CA ILE A 265 4.77 19.93 -8.71
C ILE A 265 5.93 20.64 -9.40
N VAL A 266 7.08 19.98 -9.48
CA VAL A 266 8.27 20.52 -10.14
C VAL A 266 8.91 19.45 -11.02
N TYR A 267 9.33 19.85 -12.22
CA TYR A 267 10.15 19.04 -13.11
C TYR A 267 11.60 19.49 -12.99
N ASN A 268 12.51 18.56 -12.70
CA ASN A 268 13.93 18.82 -12.48
C ASN A 268 14.75 17.67 -13.10
N ASN A 269 15.35 17.91 -14.27
CA ASN A 269 16.34 17.04 -14.91
C ASN A 269 16.01 15.52 -14.85
N GLY A 270 14.93 15.11 -15.51
CA GLY A 270 14.51 13.71 -15.52
C GLY A 270 13.86 13.21 -14.22
N THR A 271 13.51 14.12 -13.31
CA THR A 271 12.76 13.81 -12.08
C THR A 271 11.57 14.76 -11.94
N LEU A 272 10.41 14.20 -11.60
CA LEU A 272 9.21 14.97 -11.23
C LEU A 272 9.03 14.86 -9.72
N LEU A 273 8.95 16.00 -9.05
CA LEU A 273 8.69 16.12 -7.62
C LEU A 273 7.22 16.49 -7.40
N PHE A 274 6.55 15.82 -6.48
CA PHE A 274 5.15 16.07 -6.14
C PHE A 274 4.95 16.15 -4.63
N LYS A 275 4.46 17.30 -4.14
CA LYS A 275 4.23 17.55 -2.71
C LYS A 275 3.06 16.70 -2.21
N ALA A 276 3.32 15.84 -1.23
CA ALA A 276 2.40 14.84 -0.71
C ALA A 276 2.14 15.01 0.80
N ASP A 277 1.68 16.20 1.19
CA ASP A 277 1.48 16.60 2.59
C ASP A 277 0.10 16.26 3.18
N GLY A 278 -0.76 15.56 2.42
CA GLY A 278 -2.12 15.25 2.84
C GLY A 278 -3.13 16.41 2.77
N LYS A 279 -2.76 17.56 2.18
CA LYS A 279 -3.59 18.80 2.22
C LYS A 279 -4.22 19.21 0.89
N SER A 280 -3.85 18.60 -0.23
CA SER A 280 -4.37 18.97 -1.56
C SER A 280 -4.51 17.73 -2.43
N ARG A 281 -5.74 17.43 -2.86
CA ARG A 281 -5.97 16.27 -3.70
C ARG A 281 -5.27 16.46 -5.04
N GLY A 282 -4.42 15.51 -5.42
CA GLY A 282 -3.73 15.52 -6.70
C GLY A 282 -3.30 14.12 -7.09
N LYS A 283 -3.39 13.79 -8.37
CA LYS A 283 -2.91 12.52 -8.92
C LYS A 283 -2.15 12.80 -10.20
N LEU A 284 -1.02 12.12 -10.34
CA LEU A 284 -0.27 12.06 -11.57
C LEU A 284 -0.13 10.62 -12.08
N GLY A 285 0.19 10.50 -13.35
CA GLY A 285 0.59 9.23 -13.94
C GLY A 285 1.65 9.40 -15.02
N ILE A 286 2.57 8.43 -15.09
CA ILE A 286 3.67 8.39 -16.04
C ILE A 286 3.40 7.26 -17.05
N PRO A 287 3.36 7.55 -18.36
CA PRO A 287 3.16 6.53 -19.37
C PRO A 287 4.37 5.58 -19.45
N PRO A 288 4.17 4.33 -19.88
CA PRO A 288 5.20 3.27 -19.83
C PRO A 288 6.50 3.63 -20.54
N ASN A 289 6.41 4.33 -21.67
CA ASN A 289 7.58 4.76 -22.45
C ASN A 289 8.41 5.85 -21.74
N ARG A 290 7.82 6.60 -20.80
CA ARG A 290 8.47 7.62 -19.97
C ARG A 290 8.89 7.08 -18.61
N ALA A 291 8.24 6.01 -18.12
CA ALA A 291 8.46 5.53 -16.77
C ALA A 291 9.85 4.92 -16.60
N LYS A 292 10.38 5.02 -15.37
CA LYS A 292 11.44 4.15 -14.87
C LYS A 292 10.80 3.13 -13.92
N ASN A 293 11.50 2.03 -13.68
CA ASN A 293 11.01 0.91 -12.85
C ASN A 293 11.10 1.18 -11.33
N ARG A 294 10.96 2.45 -10.94
CA ARG A 294 11.13 2.92 -9.57
C ARG A 294 10.43 4.25 -9.34
N ILE A 295 9.99 4.43 -8.11
CA ILE A 295 9.45 5.68 -7.56
C ILE A 295 9.87 5.75 -6.09
N GLY A 296 9.90 6.95 -5.50
CA GLY A 296 10.17 7.07 -4.08
C GLY A 296 9.49 8.28 -3.46
N SER A 297 9.69 8.44 -2.15
CA SER A 297 9.28 9.63 -1.43
C SER A 297 10.27 9.92 -0.30
N TYR A 298 10.36 11.18 0.10
CA TYR A 298 11.14 11.59 1.25
C TYR A 298 10.28 12.39 2.22
N ASP A 299 10.18 11.90 3.45
CA ASP A 299 9.58 12.58 4.58
C ASP A 299 10.69 13.23 5.42
N ALA A 300 10.98 14.50 5.11
CA ALA A 300 12.02 15.27 5.80
C ALA A 300 11.65 15.65 7.24
N ALA A 301 10.40 15.48 7.67
CA ALA A 301 9.99 15.73 9.05
C ALA A 301 10.38 14.55 9.97
N ASN A 302 10.38 13.33 9.42
CA ASN A 302 10.68 12.10 10.15
C ASN A 302 11.99 11.43 9.70
N ASN A 303 12.71 12.02 8.75
CA ASN A 303 13.91 11.47 8.12
C ASN A 303 13.67 10.05 7.58
N VAL A 304 12.62 9.89 6.77
CA VAL A 304 12.27 8.61 6.14
C VAL A 304 12.38 8.73 4.63
N LEU A 305 13.24 7.92 4.03
CA LEU A 305 13.30 7.71 2.59
C LEU A 305 12.56 6.40 2.27
N THR A 306 11.55 6.51 1.41
CA THR A 306 10.83 5.36 0.85
C THR A 306 11.24 5.18 -0.60
N ILE A 307 11.54 3.94 -0.98
CA ILE A 307 11.82 3.57 -2.37
C ILE A 307 10.93 2.38 -2.71
N VAL A 308 10.40 2.41 -3.93
CA VAL A 308 9.60 1.34 -4.49
C VAL A 308 10.23 0.92 -5.81
N LEU A 309 10.43 -0.39 -5.98
CA LEU A 309 10.84 -1.02 -7.24
C LEU A 309 9.72 -1.91 -7.76
N PHE A 310 9.55 -1.97 -9.07
CA PHE A 310 8.50 -2.78 -9.68
C PHE A 310 8.90 -3.29 -11.07
N ASP A 311 8.17 -4.29 -11.56
CA ASP A 311 8.29 -4.72 -12.96
C ASP A 311 7.73 -3.64 -13.88
N LEU A 312 8.41 -3.40 -15.00
CA LEU A 312 8.00 -2.41 -16.01
C LEU A 312 8.24 -2.98 -17.41
N ASP A 313 7.17 -3.08 -18.19
CA ASP A 313 7.25 -3.25 -19.64
C ASP A 313 6.98 -1.89 -20.29
N ASP A 314 7.99 -1.29 -20.92
CA ASP A 314 7.87 0.05 -21.52
C ASP A 314 7.19 0.06 -22.90
N LYS A 315 6.82 -1.13 -23.42
CA LYS A 315 6.12 -1.34 -24.69
C LYS A 315 4.77 -2.02 -24.53
N GLY A 316 4.40 -2.37 -23.30
CA GLY A 316 3.13 -3.03 -23.00
C GLY A 316 1.91 -2.15 -23.26
N ASP A 317 0.75 -2.79 -23.41
CA ASP A 317 -0.55 -2.10 -23.49
C ASP A 317 -1.04 -1.80 -22.06
N TYR A 318 -0.99 -0.55 -21.61
CA TYR A 318 -1.46 -0.13 -20.29
C TYR A 318 -2.88 0.40 -20.34
N LEU A 319 -3.70 0.06 -19.34
CA LEU A 319 -5.11 0.39 -19.34
C LEU A 319 -5.37 1.82 -18.86
N ASN A 320 -6.13 2.59 -19.63
CA ASN A 320 -6.59 3.93 -19.22
C ASN A 320 -7.58 3.80 -18.05
N GLN A 321 -7.35 4.57 -16.99
CA GLN A 321 -8.11 4.53 -15.74
C GLN A 321 -9.19 5.63 -15.65
N GLU A 322 -9.25 6.56 -16.62
CA GLU A 322 -10.22 7.67 -16.63
C GLU A 322 -11.66 7.17 -16.69
N TRP A 323 -12.54 7.86 -15.96
CA TRP A 323 -13.98 7.59 -15.91
C TRP A 323 -14.70 8.12 -17.16
N LYS A 324 -14.28 7.63 -18.34
CA LYS A 324 -14.81 7.95 -19.66
C LYS A 324 -14.88 6.67 -20.48
N PRO A 325 -16.06 6.20 -20.91
CA PRO A 325 -16.17 4.94 -21.63
C PRO A 325 -15.56 4.99 -23.04
N ASP A 326 -15.48 6.17 -23.64
CA ASP A 326 -15.09 6.36 -25.05
C ASP A 326 -13.61 6.71 -25.25
N THR A 327 -12.82 6.76 -24.19
CA THR A 327 -11.36 6.94 -24.33
C THR A 327 -10.71 5.67 -24.87
N ALA A 328 -9.59 5.85 -25.56
CA ALA A 328 -8.79 4.72 -26.02
C ALA A 328 -8.36 3.87 -24.80
N PRO A 329 -8.71 2.57 -24.75
CA PRO A 329 -8.57 1.78 -23.53
C PRO A 329 -7.11 1.46 -23.19
N PHE A 330 -6.20 1.48 -24.17
CA PHE A 330 -4.80 1.06 -24.02
C PHE A 330 -3.81 2.24 -24.05
N THR A 331 -4.17 3.34 -23.38
CA THR A 331 -3.33 4.55 -23.29
C THR A 331 -3.09 4.95 -21.82
N GLY A 332 -2.98 3.96 -20.94
CA GLY A 332 -2.81 4.16 -19.50
C GLY A 332 -1.38 4.49 -19.08
N ASP A 333 -1.26 4.72 -17.77
CA ASP A 333 0.01 4.97 -17.10
C ASP A 333 0.56 3.68 -16.46
N ALA A 334 1.88 3.58 -16.37
CA ALA A 334 2.57 2.46 -15.70
C ALA A 334 2.87 2.76 -14.23
N VAL A 335 2.97 4.04 -13.89
CA VAL A 335 3.34 4.54 -12.56
C VAL A 335 2.40 5.67 -12.22
N ASN A 336 1.85 5.66 -11.02
CA ASN A 336 1.00 6.72 -10.52
C ASN A 336 1.49 7.18 -9.15
N ALA A 337 1.17 8.43 -8.84
CA ALA A 337 1.37 8.98 -7.51
C ALA A 337 0.16 9.82 -7.12
N TYR A 338 -0.26 9.70 -5.86
CA TYR A 338 -1.46 10.34 -5.35
C TYR A 338 -1.18 11.03 -4.02
N ASN A 339 -1.79 12.18 -3.82
CA ASN A 339 -1.89 12.83 -2.51
C ASN A 339 -3.36 12.99 -2.19
N ASP A 340 -3.80 12.43 -1.06
CA ASP A 340 -5.15 12.65 -0.54
C ASP A 340 -5.22 14.03 0.10
N GLY A 341 -6.28 14.77 -0.18
CA GLY A 341 -6.50 16.10 0.37
C GLY A 341 -7.99 16.41 0.43
N GLN A 342 -8.34 17.45 1.16
CA GLN A 342 -9.72 17.84 1.38
C GLN A 342 -10.46 18.11 0.05
N LEU A 343 -11.67 17.57 -0.08
CA LEU A 343 -12.57 17.81 -1.19
C LEU A 343 -13.29 19.15 -1.04
N ALA A 344 -13.94 19.62 -2.12
CA ALA A 344 -14.68 20.89 -2.12
C ALA A 344 -15.82 20.96 -1.09
N ASN A 345 -16.40 19.81 -0.72
CA ASN A 345 -17.44 19.70 0.32
C ASN A 345 -16.86 19.61 1.75
N GLY A 346 -15.54 19.70 1.89
CA GLY A 346 -14.84 19.64 3.16
C GLY A 346 -14.54 18.23 3.68
N SER A 347 -15.01 17.17 3.03
CA SER A 347 -14.67 15.79 3.44
C SER A 347 -13.28 15.38 2.92
N GLN A 348 -12.69 14.38 3.56
CA GLN A 348 -11.41 13.80 3.17
C GLN A 348 -11.40 12.31 3.54
N MET A 349 -10.77 11.48 2.70
CA MET A 349 -10.69 10.05 2.99
C MET A 349 -9.59 9.73 4.00
N GLY A 350 -8.43 10.36 3.81
CA GLY A 350 -7.19 10.18 4.56
C GLY A 350 -7.02 11.14 5.74
N PRO A 351 -5.80 11.69 5.94
CA PRO A 351 -4.76 11.91 4.92
C PRO A 351 -3.82 10.70 4.70
N PHE A 352 -3.56 10.39 3.43
CA PHE A 352 -2.53 9.46 2.98
C PHE A 352 -1.89 9.97 1.67
N TYR A 353 -0.78 9.36 1.24
CA TYR A 353 -0.29 9.49 -0.13
C TYR A 353 0.02 8.10 -0.69
N GLU A 354 0.06 8.00 -2.02
CA GLU A 354 0.31 6.72 -2.68
C GLU A 354 1.46 6.76 -3.67
N LEU A 355 2.21 5.65 -3.68
CA LEU A 355 3.13 5.26 -4.73
C LEU A 355 2.53 4.02 -5.39
N GLU A 356 2.39 4.06 -6.70
CA GLU A 356 1.60 3.04 -7.40
C GLU A 356 2.35 2.52 -8.63
N SER A 357 2.17 1.23 -8.91
CA SER A 357 2.68 0.60 -10.14
C SER A 357 1.64 -0.33 -10.75
N VAL A 358 1.62 -0.38 -12.07
CA VAL A 358 0.62 -1.10 -12.85
C VAL A 358 1.31 -2.09 -13.78
N SER A 359 0.72 -3.26 -14.01
CA SER A 359 1.16 -4.18 -15.06
C SER A 359 0.52 -3.79 -16.41
N PRO A 360 1.04 -4.28 -17.55
CA PRO A 360 0.27 -4.30 -18.78
C PRO A 360 -1.06 -5.06 -18.63
N ALA A 361 -1.97 -4.85 -19.57
CA ALA A 361 -3.20 -5.62 -19.69
C ALA A 361 -2.88 -7.12 -19.83
N ALA A 362 -3.53 -7.94 -19.02
CA ALA A 362 -3.33 -9.38 -18.98
C ALA A 362 -4.11 -10.07 -20.11
N PHE A 363 -3.63 -9.99 -21.35
CA PHE A 363 -4.21 -10.73 -22.47
C PHE A 363 -3.88 -12.23 -22.36
N LEU A 364 -4.74 -12.96 -21.65
CA LEU A 364 -4.49 -14.34 -21.24
C LEU A 364 -5.54 -15.30 -21.82
N LYS A 365 -5.08 -16.40 -22.42
CA LYS A 365 -5.91 -17.57 -22.71
C LYS A 365 -6.25 -18.33 -21.42
N PRO A 366 -7.26 -19.22 -21.42
CA PRO A 366 -7.55 -20.10 -20.30
C PRO A 366 -6.30 -20.81 -19.75
N GLY A 367 -6.06 -20.67 -18.45
CA GLY A 367 -4.92 -21.23 -17.73
C GLY A 367 -3.62 -20.42 -17.80
N GLU A 368 -3.52 -19.43 -18.69
CA GLU A 368 -2.34 -18.55 -18.76
C GLU A 368 -2.32 -17.57 -17.58
N LYS A 369 -1.12 -17.03 -17.32
CA LYS A 369 -0.83 -16.20 -16.15
C LYS A 369 -0.01 -14.97 -16.53
N LEU A 370 -0.25 -13.87 -15.81
CA LEU A 370 0.62 -12.71 -15.76
C LEU A 370 1.02 -12.46 -14.31
N SER A 371 2.26 -12.01 -14.07
CA SER A 371 2.72 -11.61 -12.74
C SER A 371 3.30 -10.20 -12.75
N HIS A 372 3.20 -9.53 -11.60
CA HIS A 372 3.74 -8.20 -11.34
C HIS A 372 4.40 -8.19 -9.96
N LYS A 373 5.71 -8.01 -9.94
CA LYS A 373 6.49 -7.87 -8.72
C LYS A 373 6.59 -6.40 -8.31
N HIS A 374 6.42 -6.16 -7.01
CA HIS A 374 6.47 -4.86 -6.40
C HIS A 374 7.21 -4.95 -5.07
N SER A 375 8.17 -4.06 -4.81
CA SER A 375 9.03 -4.10 -3.63
C SER A 375 9.11 -2.74 -2.98
N VAL A 376 8.80 -2.66 -1.70
CA VAL A 376 8.81 -1.43 -0.90
C VAL A 376 9.97 -1.48 0.09
N PHE A 377 10.68 -0.37 0.22
CA PHE A 377 11.82 -0.20 1.11
C PHE A 377 11.70 1.10 1.89
N HIS A 378 11.95 1.05 3.19
CA HIS A 378 12.04 2.23 4.05
C HIS A 378 13.42 2.32 4.69
N PHE A 379 13.96 3.53 4.72
CA PHE A 379 15.23 3.87 5.37
C PHE A 379 15.03 5.04 6.33
N MET A 380 15.49 4.89 7.57
CA MET A 380 15.46 5.94 8.58
C MET A 380 16.86 6.21 9.11
N GLY A 381 17.32 7.46 9.06
CA GLY A 381 18.66 7.82 9.51
C GLY A 381 19.02 9.28 9.24
N ASP A 382 20.31 9.60 9.31
CA ASP A 382 20.84 10.92 8.97
C ASP A 382 20.63 11.25 7.49
N ILE A 383 20.32 12.51 7.19
CA ILE A 383 20.05 12.97 5.82
C ILE A 383 21.20 12.66 4.85
N ASN A 384 22.46 12.71 5.28
CA ASN A 384 23.59 12.45 4.38
C ASN A 384 23.71 10.97 4.02
N ALA A 385 23.32 10.07 4.93
CA ALA A 385 23.26 8.65 4.63
C ALA A 385 22.08 8.33 3.69
N LEU A 386 20.91 8.93 3.94
CA LEU A 386 19.74 8.78 3.08
C LEU A 386 19.96 9.38 1.68
N ASP A 387 20.66 10.51 1.57
CA ASP A 387 20.97 11.17 0.31
C ASP A 387 21.80 10.29 -0.62
N LYS A 388 22.78 9.54 -0.08
CA LYS A 388 23.56 8.56 -0.86
C LYS A 388 22.66 7.49 -1.47
N ILE A 389 21.69 6.99 -0.70
CA ILE A 389 20.72 5.99 -1.17
C ILE A 389 19.82 6.62 -2.25
N ALA A 390 19.27 7.82 -2.00
CA ALA A 390 18.40 8.53 -2.93
C ALA A 390 19.10 8.85 -4.26
N LEU A 391 20.34 9.33 -4.24
CA LEU A 391 21.14 9.58 -5.44
C LEU A 391 21.37 8.31 -6.25
N LYS A 392 21.75 7.21 -5.59
CA LYS A 392 22.02 5.95 -6.26
C LYS A 392 20.76 5.32 -6.87
N THR A 393 19.63 5.47 -6.19
CA THR A 393 18.39 4.77 -6.54
C THR A 393 17.46 5.64 -7.38
N LEU A 394 17.15 6.85 -6.94
CA LEU A 394 16.21 7.77 -7.59
C LEU A 394 16.91 8.75 -8.54
N GLY A 395 18.23 8.91 -8.44
CA GLY A 395 18.97 9.91 -9.22
C GLY A 395 18.70 11.34 -8.76
N PHE A 396 18.25 11.52 -7.51
CA PHE A 396 17.87 12.80 -6.93
C PHE A 396 18.53 13.01 -5.58
N SER A 397 19.08 14.20 -5.33
CA SER A 397 19.67 14.54 -4.04
C SER A 397 18.62 15.11 -3.08
N LEU A 398 18.60 14.61 -1.85
CA LEU A 398 17.78 15.11 -0.76
C LEU A 398 18.26 16.48 -0.24
N HIS A 399 19.39 16.99 -0.72
CA HIS A 399 19.87 18.36 -0.45
C HIS A 399 19.44 19.38 -1.53
N ASP A 400 18.84 18.93 -2.63
CA ASP A 400 18.39 19.82 -3.70
C ASP A 400 17.22 20.70 -3.21
N LYS A 401 17.38 22.02 -3.25
CA LYS A 401 16.39 22.97 -2.72
C LYS A 401 14.99 22.80 -3.30
N THR A 402 14.85 22.23 -4.50
CA THR A 402 13.56 21.90 -5.13
C THR A 402 12.77 20.86 -4.34
N HIS A 403 13.39 20.08 -3.45
CA HIS A 403 12.70 19.17 -2.55
C HIS A 403 11.80 19.91 -1.52
N ASN A 404 11.88 21.25 -1.41
CA ASN A 404 11.08 22.05 -0.47
C ASN A 404 9.76 22.58 -1.07
N ILE A 405 9.40 22.13 -2.28
CA ILE A 405 8.13 22.50 -2.92
C ILE A 405 6.93 22.19 -2.05
#